data_AF-A0A9X7T7Z9-F1
#
_entry.id   AF-A0A9X7T7Z9-F1
#
_cell.length_a   1.000
_cell.length_b   1.000
_cell.length_c   1.000
_cell.angle_alpha   90.00
_cell.angle_beta   90.00
_cell.angle_gamma   90.00
#
_symmetry.space_group_name_H-M   'P 1'
#
loop_
_entity.id
_entity.type
_entity.pdbx_description
1 polymer ?
#
loop_
_entity_poly.entity_id
_entity_poly.type
_entity_poly.pdbx_seq_one_letter_code
_entity_poly.pdbx_strand_id
1 'polypeptide(L)'
;MKGGPEGGKSGNRIAASGHKGADQGKITVEVGMAEVGVKVGSNADGVEKVLLGSNEAVLMTYKKENKPDFYWIVWVKNGSDLEYSVRAQGETVSKQELIKIAKQLNEAK
;
A
#
# COMPACT_ATOMS: atom_id res chain seq x y z
N MET A 1 51.72 2.90 8.81
CA MET A 1 50.33 3.39 8.92
C MET A 1 49.75 3.55 7.53
N LYS A 2 48.70 2.78 7.21
CA LYS A 2 47.65 3.11 6.22
C LYS A 2 46.56 2.05 6.40
N GLY A 3 45.51 2.41 7.13
CA GLY A 3 44.29 1.62 7.23
C GLY A 3 43.47 1.80 5.95
N GLY A 4 43.00 0.70 5.39
CA GLY A 4 41.97 0.67 4.35
C GLY A 4 40.68 0.11 4.96
N PRO A 5 39.49 0.66 4.62
CA PRO A 5 38.26 0.28 5.29
C PRO A 5 37.73 -1.06 4.79
N GLU A 6 37.26 -1.85 5.75
CA GLU A 6 36.58 -3.13 5.57
C GLU A 6 35.29 -2.95 4.76
N GLY A 7 35.27 -3.52 3.54
CA GLY A 7 34.09 -3.60 2.70
C GLY A 7 33.12 -4.63 3.27
N GLY A 8 32.07 -4.13 3.92
CA GLY A 8 31.01 -4.90 4.56
C GLY A 8 30.35 -5.93 3.64
N LYS A 9 30.07 -7.09 4.25
CA LYS A 9 29.33 -8.22 3.68
C LYS A 9 28.06 -7.74 2.97
N SER A 10 27.99 -8.00 1.66
CA SER A 10 26.75 -7.92 0.89
C SER A 10 25.78 -8.97 1.44
N GLY A 11 24.91 -8.53 2.35
CA GLY A 11 23.83 -9.35 2.87
C GLY A 11 22.82 -9.64 1.78
N ASN A 12 22.48 -10.93 1.64
CA ASN A 12 21.38 -11.45 0.83
C ASN A 12 20.16 -10.52 0.86
N ARG A 13 19.83 -9.93 -0.30
CA ARG A 13 18.47 -9.44 -0.55
C ARG A 13 17.61 -10.66 -0.81
N ILE A 14 16.95 -11.16 0.22
CA ILE A 14 15.85 -12.10 0.06
C ILE A 14 14.78 -11.34 -0.73
N ALA A 15 14.59 -11.74 -1.99
CA ALA A 15 13.49 -11.26 -2.80
C ALA A 15 12.19 -11.72 -2.11
N ALA A 16 11.51 -10.79 -1.44
CA ALA A 16 10.16 -11.01 -0.98
C ALA A 16 9.30 -11.28 -2.23
N SER A 17 8.85 -12.53 -2.37
CA SER A 17 7.99 -12.95 -3.47
C SER A 17 6.66 -12.21 -3.35
N GLY A 18 6.51 -11.15 -4.13
CA GLY A 18 5.27 -10.37 -4.21
C GLY A 18 4.09 -11.27 -4.58
N HIS A 19 3.07 -11.26 -3.73
CA HIS A 19 1.81 -11.94 -3.99
C HIS A 19 1.05 -11.15 -5.06
N LYS A 20 0.73 -11.80 -6.19
CA LYS A 20 -0.03 -11.19 -7.29
C LYS A 20 -1.50 -11.06 -6.88
N GLY A 21 -1.95 -9.83 -6.68
CA GLY A 21 -3.37 -9.49 -6.60
C GLY A 21 -4.13 -9.90 -7.85
N ALA A 22 -5.43 -10.16 -7.71
CA ALA A 22 -6.31 -10.41 -8.84
C ALA A 22 -6.59 -9.08 -9.57
N ASP A 23 -6.11 -8.93 -10.80
CA ASP A 23 -6.47 -7.82 -11.68
C ASP A 23 -7.85 -8.08 -12.29
N GLN A 24 -8.90 -7.70 -11.55
CA GLN A 24 -10.22 -7.53 -12.14
C GLN A 24 -10.36 -6.07 -12.58
N GLY A 25 -9.84 -5.76 -13.76
CA GLY A 25 -10.11 -4.50 -14.47
C GLY A 25 -9.87 -3.22 -13.65
N LYS A 26 -8.68 -2.62 -13.82
CA LYS A 26 -8.36 -1.25 -13.37
C LYS A 26 -8.39 -0.97 -11.85
N ILE A 27 -8.80 -1.93 -11.02
CA ILE A 27 -8.70 -1.92 -9.56
C ILE A 27 -7.82 -3.10 -9.14
N THR A 28 -6.81 -2.83 -8.32
CA THR A 28 -5.92 -3.88 -7.80
C THR A 28 -6.12 -4.00 -6.30
N VAL A 29 -6.36 -5.24 -5.83
CA VAL A 29 -6.35 -5.61 -4.41
C VAL A 29 -5.08 -6.38 -4.12
N GLU A 30 -4.29 -5.92 -3.15
CA GLU A 30 -3.04 -6.57 -2.75
C GLU A 30 -3.17 -7.06 -1.30
N VAL A 31 -2.71 -8.29 -1.05
CA VAL A 31 -2.60 -8.88 0.28
C VAL A 31 -1.16 -9.33 0.46
N GLY A 32 -0.51 -8.88 1.53
CA GLY A 32 0.88 -9.21 1.85
C GLY A 32 1.07 -9.51 3.32
N MET A 33 2.25 -9.97 3.70
CA MET A 33 2.64 -10.04 5.11
C MET A 33 2.91 -8.64 5.63
N ALA A 34 2.41 -8.31 6.82
CA ALA A 34 2.69 -7.05 7.46
C ALA A 34 4.16 -6.97 7.88
N GLU A 35 4.87 -5.93 7.42
CA GLU A 35 6.26 -5.73 7.80
C GLU A 35 6.33 -4.97 9.13
N VAL A 36 6.32 -5.73 10.23
CA VAL A 36 6.37 -5.17 11.58
C VAL A 36 7.73 -4.49 11.82
N GLY A 37 7.70 -3.17 12.07
CA GLY A 37 8.88 -2.38 12.47
C GLY A 37 9.65 -1.71 11.33
N VAL A 38 9.17 -1.81 10.09
CA VAL A 38 9.77 -1.11 8.94
C VAL A 38 9.17 0.29 8.81
N LYS A 39 10.01 1.32 8.71
CA LYS A 39 9.56 2.68 8.35
C LYS A 39 9.23 2.72 6.87
N VAL A 40 7.96 2.59 6.54
CA VAL A 40 7.48 2.78 5.16
C VAL A 40 7.31 4.28 4.91
N GLY A 41 8.13 4.83 4.02
CA GLY A 41 7.94 6.19 3.49
C GLY A 41 6.98 6.18 2.31
N SER A 42 6.26 7.27 2.07
CA SER A 42 5.40 7.44 0.91
C SER A 42 5.76 8.72 0.16
N ASN A 43 5.73 8.66 -1.17
CA ASN A 43 5.86 9.82 -2.06
C ASN A 43 4.48 10.35 -2.50
N ALA A 44 3.41 10.04 -1.74
CA ALA A 44 2.07 10.55 -2.02
C ALA A 44 2.01 12.07 -1.85
N ASP A 45 1.27 12.72 -2.76
CA ASP A 45 0.98 14.16 -2.69
C ASP A 45 -0.02 14.51 -1.59
N GLY A 46 -0.86 13.55 -1.19
CA GLY A 46 -1.81 13.70 -0.10
C GLY A 46 -2.02 12.40 0.66
N VAL A 47 -2.18 12.51 1.98
CA VAL A 47 -2.44 11.39 2.88
C VAL A 47 -3.61 11.75 3.79
N GLU A 48 -4.62 10.88 3.84
CA GLU A 48 -5.83 11.07 4.65
C GLU A 48 -6.12 9.81 5.47
N LYS A 49 -6.50 9.98 6.75
CA LYS A 49 -6.97 8.85 7.57
C LYS A 49 -8.38 8.45 7.13
N VAL A 50 -8.60 7.15 6.94
CA VAL A 50 -9.90 6.57 6.61
C VAL A 50 -10.22 5.47 7.62
N LEU A 51 -11.43 5.50 8.17
CA LEU A 51 -11.93 4.45 9.06
C LEU A 51 -12.71 3.41 8.24
N LEU A 52 -12.33 2.13 8.37
CA LEU A 52 -12.95 1.00 7.70
C LEU A 52 -13.46 0.03 8.76
N GLY A 53 -14.66 0.32 9.28
CA GLY A 53 -15.18 -0.31 10.49
C GLY A 53 -14.31 0.04 11.70
N SER A 54 -13.82 -0.97 12.41
CA SER A 54 -12.86 -0.82 13.52
C SER A 54 -11.39 -0.72 13.07
N ASN A 55 -11.11 -0.88 11.78
CA ASN A 55 -9.75 -0.88 11.25
C ASN A 55 -9.31 0.53 10.85
N GLU A 56 -8.04 0.84 11.10
CA GLU A 56 -7.43 2.08 10.65
C GLU A 56 -6.79 1.87 9.29
N ALA A 57 -7.11 2.76 8.35
CA ALA A 57 -6.51 2.79 7.04
C ALA A 57 -6.07 4.23 6.68
N VAL A 58 -5.19 4.32 5.69
CA VAL A 58 -4.79 5.58 5.08
C VAL A 58 -5.13 5.54 3.60
N LEU A 59 -5.71 6.63 3.10
CA LEU A 59 -5.83 6.91 1.68
C LEU A 59 -4.65 7.79 1.26
N MET A 60 -3.88 7.30 0.31
CA MET A 60 -2.85 8.05 -0.38
C MET A 60 -3.38 8.51 -1.74
N THR A 61 -3.14 9.77 -2.07
CA THR A 61 -3.40 10.35 -3.39
C THR A 61 -2.08 10.68 -4.05
N TYR A 62 -1.91 10.22 -5.29
CA TYR A 62 -0.77 10.54 -6.14
C TYR A 62 -1.27 11.31 -7.34
N LYS A 63 -0.75 12.50 -7.53
CA LYS A 63 -1.06 13.39 -8.63
C LYS A 63 0.04 13.27 -9.67
N LYS A 64 -0.36 13.30 -10.93
CA LYS A 64 0.61 13.37 -12.03
C LYS A 64 0.10 14.37 -13.05
N GLU A 65 0.97 15.29 -13.43
CA GLU A 65 0.63 16.33 -14.39
C GLU A 65 0.05 15.71 -15.67
N ASN A 66 -1.10 16.22 -16.11
CA ASN A 66 -1.82 15.75 -17.30
C ASN A 66 -2.22 14.26 -17.26
N LYS A 67 -2.34 13.64 -16.07
CA LYS A 67 -2.83 12.28 -15.91
C LYS A 67 -3.90 12.22 -14.82
N PRO A 68 -4.80 11.21 -14.87
CA PRO A 68 -5.72 10.96 -13.78
C PRO A 68 -4.99 10.74 -12.46
N ASP A 69 -5.57 11.22 -11.37
CA ASP A 69 -5.10 10.94 -10.03
C ASP A 69 -5.04 9.43 -9.79
N PHE A 70 -4.18 9.00 -8.88
CA PHE A 70 -4.12 7.62 -8.45
C PHE A 70 -4.38 7.55 -6.94
N TYR A 71 -5.28 6.64 -6.56
CA TYR A 71 -5.75 6.47 -5.19
C TYR A 71 -5.31 5.11 -4.67
N TRP A 72 -4.80 5.06 -3.44
CA TRP A 72 -4.36 3.84 -2.80
C TRP A 72 -4.75 3.83 -1.32
N ILE A 73 -5.60 2.89 -0.92
CA ILE A 73 -5.98 2.67 0.47
C ILE A 73 -5.16 1.52 1.03
N VAL A 74 -4.48 1.74 2.16
CA VAL A 74 -3.69 0.73 2.87
C VAL A 74 -4.20 0.61 4.31
N TRP A 75 -4.45 -0.61 4.78
CA TRP A 75 -4.84 -0.87 6.16
C TRP A 75 -3.59 -0.81 7.03
N VAL A 76 -3.57 0.11 7.98
CA VAL A 76 -2.45 0.34 8.90
C VAL A 76 -2.61 -0.50 10.16
N LYS A 77 -3.85 -0.65 10.63
CA LYS A 77 -4.17 -1.47 11.80
C LYS A 77 -5.43 -2.26 11.52
N ASN A 78 -5.28 -3.57 11.36
CA ASN A 78 -6.38 -4.45 10.99
C ASN A 78 -6.53 -5.71 11.86
N GLY A 79 -5.69 -5.84 12.91
CA GLY A 79 -5.72 -6.97 13.85
C GLY A 79 -5.15 -8.28 13.30
N SER A 80 -4.43 -8.24 12.17
CA SER A 80 -3.82 -9.42 11.53
C SER A 80 -2.35 -9.16 11.18
N ASP A 81 -1.60 -10.23 10.95
CA ASP A 81 -0.24 -10.18 10.39
C ASP A 81 -0.24 -9.96 8.87
N LEU A 82 -1.38 -9.62 8.28
CA LEU A 82 -1.54 -9.36 6.86
C LEU A 82 -1.77 -7.87 6.60
N GLU A 83 -1.13 -7.33 5.59
CA GLU A 83 -1.42 -6.02 5.02
C GLU A 83 -2.41 -6.18 3.87
N TYR A 84 -3.45 -5.34 3.88
CA TYR A 84 -4.43 -5.26 2.81
C TYR A 84 -4.33 -3.89 2.18
N SER A 85 -4.39 -3.84 0.86
CA SER A 85 -4.52 -2.59 0.15
C SER A 85 -5.40 -2.70 -1.09
N VAL A 86 -6.03 -1.59 -1.45
CA VAL A 86 -6.78 -1.47 -2.69
C VAL A 86 -6.41 -0.17 -3.39
N ARG A 87 -6.17 -0.22 -4.69
CA ARG A 87 -5.75 0.94 -5.47
C ARG A 87 -6.38 0.99 -6.86
N ALA A 88 -6.59 2.20 -7.36
CA ALA A 88 -7.18 2.44 -8.67
C ALA A 88 -6.77 3.81 -9.22
N GLN A 89 -6.85 3.96 -10.54
CA GLN A 89 -6.79 5.28 -11.18
C GLN A 89 -8.12 6.01 -11.03
N GLY A 90 -8.08 7.34 -10.89
CA GLY A 90 -9.23 8.20 -10.71
C GLY A 90 -10.17 8.26 -11.92
N GLU A 91 -9.67 7.91 -13.11
CA GLU A 91 -10.51 7.68 -14.31
C GLU A 91 -11.35 6.41 -14.24
N THR A 92 -10.99 5.48 -13.35
CA THR A 92 -11.66 4.19 -13.18
C THR A 92 -12.71 4.28 -12.10
N VAL A 93 -12.32 4.82 -10.95
CA VAL A 93 -13.11 4.83 -9.72
C VAL A 93 -12.82 6.15 -9.02
N SER A 94 -13.87 6.85 -8.62
CA SER A 94 -13.71 8.04 -7.79
C SER A 94 -13.13 7.66 -6.42
N LYS A 95 -12.47 8.62 -5.76
CA LYS A 95 -12.01 8.46 -4.37
C LYS A 95 -13.09 7.87 -3.45
N GLN A 96 -14.33 8.36 -3.55
CA GLN A 96 -15.43 7.88 -2.70
C GLN A 96 -15.85 6.45 -3.02
N GLU A 97 -15.85 6.06 -4.29
CA GLU A 97 -16.12 4.68 -4.70
C GLU A 97 -15.02 3.72 -4.24
N LEU A 98 -13.75 4.12 -4.30
CA LEU A 98 -12.65 3.30 -3.78
C LEU A 98 -12.82 3.04 -2.28
N ILE A 99 -13.23 4.06 -1.52
CA ILE A 99 -13.54 3.92 -0.09
C ILE A 99 -14.73 2.96 0.12
N LYS A 100 -15.76 3.00 -0.72
CA LYS A 100 -16.89 2.06 -0.64
C LYS A 100 -16.44 0.61 -0.90
N ILE A 101 -15.63 0.39 -1.92
CA ILE A 101 -15.05 -0.93 -2.24
C ILE A 101 -14.18 -1.43 -1.08
N ALA A 102 -13.35 -0.56 -0.52
CA ALA A 102 -12.54 -0.88 0.64
C ALA A 102 -13.39 -1.31 1.86
N LYS A 103 -14.53 -0.66 2.10
CA LYS A 103 -15.47 -1.06 3.15
C LYS A 103 -16.09 -2.43 2.90
N GLN A 104 -16.51 -2.71 1.67
CA GLN A 104 -17.07 -4.02 1.30
C GLN A 104 -16.04 -5.14 1.45
N LEU A 105 -14.79 -4.92 1.02
CA LEU A 105 -13.70 -5.88 1.23
C LEU A 105 -13.43 -6.11 2.72
N ASN A 106 -13.52 -5.06 3.53
CA ASN A 106 -13.35 -5.15 4.98
C ASN A 106 -14.45 -5.95 5.69
N GLU A 107 -15.66 -5.97 5.14
CA GLU A 107 -16.78 -6.76 5.67
C GLU A 107 -16.72 -8.23 5.25
N ALA A 108 -16.08 -8.53 4.11
CA ALA A 108 -15.96 -9.87 3.56
C ALA A 108 -14.74 -10.66 4.06
N LYS A 109 -13.85 -10.02 4.83
CA LYS A 109 -12.60 -10.63 5.33
C LYS A 109 -12.81 -11.49 6.57
#